data_AF-A0A151GDA2-F1
#
_entry.id   AF-A0A151GDA2-F1
#
_cell.length_a   1.000
_cell.length_b   1.000
_cell.length_c   1.000
_cell.angle_alpha   90.00
_cell.angle_beta   90.00
_cell.angle_gamma   90.00
#
_symmetry.space_group_name_H-M   'P 1'
#
loop_
_entity.id
_entity.type
_entity.pdbx_description
1 polymer ?
#
loop_
_entity_poly.entity_id
_entity_poly.type
_entity_poly.pdbx_seq_one_letter_code
_entity_poly.pdbx_strand_id
1 'polypeptide(L)'
;MVSTSLSHAPVELLHQILSYAATPRDVLSFALTCRHMWEAWQCRHAGLRTAWRLSATEIPAAEQALIAHRASQVVLDAERHAKRPPRNIDLAGLSSTRRHVDPSELLAVRQLHLLAGALEKRFYLGSKSALPEDVHGLDTPEPADRMAEWRVNMHKAIYRSIITGAALAGVYKEPWVQAGAREDLKLKPYSEFTGEKHEDFLDTFPVLRFETTEEEQEAAFGVYGEWLLKELRRDVHAKAIMAQRFATCSGRARSCHEREHQEPQDGEGGGREACPVQLVDGGSHSDAHAVVLELMRLLWACCCVVGVLSAFQEKECRDPATCVPIVPWGRFSSWLVTITPPKGHDVPRFKTERPDGVGSEVDDSWWVTARFAGMDNQDPIEDTDIYPPFIEAKFFVYFLRRHMKLAFHDNFFHPDEGAEINDNWLQFMDSLLIFSLDDVGDRDAYYPEYASMELFPDNGFLDGGDLLVSWDALEARKAALQ
;
A
#
# COMPACT_ATOMS: atom_id res chain seq x y z
N MET A 1 3.76 52.06 32.90
CA MET A 1 3.70 50.91 31.97
C MET A 1 4.01 49.65 32.77
N VAL A 2 3.01 48.86 33.11
CA VAL A 2 3.24 47.56 33.76
C VAL A 2 3.73 46.62 32.66
N SER A 3 5.04 46.35 32.63
CA SER A 3 5.59 45.24 31.87
C SER A 3 5.16 43.96 32.59
N THR A 4 3.98 43.43 32.26
CA THR A 4 3.62 42.07 32.65
C THR A 4 4.53 41.14 31.88
N SER A 5 5.63 40.74 32.52
CA SER A 5 6.59 39.81 31.94
C SER A 5 5.90 38.46 31.74
N LEU A 6 5.90 37.95 30.50
CA LEU A 6 5.41 36.61 30.15
C LEU A 6 6.06 35.50 31.00
N SER A 7 7.20 35.79 31.65
CA SER A 7 7.87 34.91 32.61
C SER A 7 7.03 34.56 33.85
N HIS A 8 5.93 35.28 34.13
CA HIS A 8 5.03 35.02 35.24
C HIS A 8 3.60 34.71 34.79
N ALA A 9 3.36 34.57 33.48
CA ALA A 9 2.04 34.25 32.96
C ALA A 9 1.58 32.84 33.42
N PRO A 10 0.29 32.63 33.68
CA PRO A 10 -0.24 31.29 33.94
C PRO A 10 0.06 30.32 32.78
N VAL A 11 0.28 29.04 33.11
CA VAL A 11 0.60 28.01 32.10
C VAL A 11 -0.52 27.87 31.06
N GLU A 12 -1.76 28.09 31.46
CA GLU A 12 -2.94 28.06 30.58
C GLU A 12 -2.88 29.15 29.50
N LEU A 13 -2.45 30.37 29.87
CA LEU A 13 -2.27 31.47 28.93
C LEU A 13 -1.10 31.17 27.97
N LEU A 14 -0.03 30.58 28.50
CA LEU A 14 1.11 30.15 27.70
C LEU A 14 0.73 29.03 26.71
N HIS A 15 -0.11 28.07 27.10
CA HIS A 15 -0.68 27.06 26.19
C HIS A 15 -1.57 27.69 25.12
N GLN A 16 -2.37 28.68 25.47
CA GLN A 16 -3.19 29.40 24.51
C GLN A 16 -2.33 30.16 23.50
N ILE A 17 -1.29 30.87 23.94
CA ILE A 17 -0.32 31.53 23.04
C ILE A 17 0.33 30.51 22.11
N LEU A 18 0.78 29.37 22.65
CA LEU A 18 1.38 28.30 21.85
C LEU A 18 0.41 27.73 20.82
N SER A 19 -0.90 27.65 21.11
CA SER A 19 -1.91 27.18 20.16
C SER A 19 -2.09 28.09 18.93
N TYR A 20 -1.67 29.36 19.04
CA TYR A 20 -1.64 30.32 17.93
C TYR A 20 -0.35 30.27 17.10
N ALA A 21 0.61 29.39 17.44
CA ALA A 21 1.76 29.15 16.59
C ALA A 21 1.32 28.73 15.18
N ALA A 22 1.89 29.37 14.16
CA ALA A 22 1.56 29.13 12.76
C ALA A 22 2.60 28.26 12.07
N THR A 23 3.84 28.24 12.58
CA THR A 23 4.94 27.45 12.02
C THR A 23 5.63 26.62 13.11
N PRO A 24 6.29 25.49 12.74
CA PRO A 24 7.13 24.75 13.67
C PRO A 24 8.22 25.61 14.33
N ARG A 25 8.68 26.66 13.63
CA ARG A 25 9.65 27.63 14.16
C ARG A 25 9.08 28.46 15.31
N ASP A 26 7.80 28.82 15.26
CA ASP A 26 7.14 29.55 16.35
C ASP A 26 7.07 28.69 17.61
N VAL A 27 6.74 27.40 17.45
CA VAL A 27 6.71 26.42 18.56
C VAL A 27 8.09 26.29 19.21
N LEU A 28 9.14 26.22 18.40
CA LEU A 28 10.52 26.15 18.90
C LEU A 28 10.95 27.47 19.57
N SER A 29 10.63 28.61 18.94
CA SER A 29 10.98 29.94 19.48
C SER A 29 10.30 30.19 20.82
N PHE A 30 9.05 29.77 20.95
CA PHE A 30 8.32 29.75 22.22
C PHE A 30 9.08 28.95 23.28
N ALA A 31 9.47 27.71 22.96
CA ALA A 31 10.18 26.82 23.89
C ALA A 31 11.53 27.39 24.33
N LEU A 32 12.23 28.09 23.43
CA LEU A 32 13.56 28.65 23.67
C LEU A 32 13.57 30.04 24.31
N THR A 33 12.40 30.66 24.52
CA THR A 33 12.34 32.06 25.00
C THR A 33 12.81 32.19 26.46
N CYS A 34 12.32 31.34 27.36
CA CYS A 34 12.76 31.30 28.76
C CYS A 34 12.38 29.97 29.42
N ARG A 35 12.93 29.70 30.60
CA ARG A 35 12.64 28.48 31.38
C ARG A 35 11.14 28.25 31.61
N HIS A 36 10.39 29.30 31.94
CA HIS A 36 8.95 29.18 32.19
C HIS A 36 8.17 28.75 30.94
N MET A 37 8.56 29.25 29.77
CA MET A 37 7.94 28.86 28.49
C MET A 37 8.36 27.45 28.07
N TRP A 38 9.59 27.03 28.37
CA TRP A 38 10.02 25.65 28.24
C TRP A 38 9.19 24.70 29.11
N GLU A 39 8.99 25.03 30.39
CA GLU A 39 8.16 24.25 31.31
C GLU A 39 6.70 24.20 30.83
N ALA A 40 6.14 25.31 30.33
CA ALA A 40 4.82 25.32 29.71
C ALA A 40 4.76 24.47 28.43
N TRP A 41 5.79 24.50 27.59
CA TRP A 41 5.91 23.68 26.38
C TRP A 41 5.89 22.18 26.71
N GLN A 42 6.62 21.77 27.75
CA GLN A 42 6.66 20.38 28.23
C GLN A 42 5.36 19.98 28.94
N CYS A 43 4.73 20.92 29.64
CA CYS A 43 3.54 20.65 30.44
C CYS A 43 2.44 20.03 29.58
N ARG A 44 2.04 18.82 29.97
CA ARG A 44 1.06 18.00 29.25
C ARG A 44 1.38 17.88 27.76
N HIS A 45 2.64 17.84 27.32
CA HIS A 45 3.01 17.74 25.90
C HIS A 45 2.43 18.83 24.98
N ALA A 46 2.14 20.03 25.50
CA ALA A 46 1.50 21.09 24.71
C ALA A 46 2.32 21.46 23.46
N GLY A 47 3.63 21.58 23.62
CA GLY A 47 4.55 21.87 22.53
C GLY A 47 4.56 20.82 21.42
N LEU A 48 4.68 19.55 21.80
CA LEU A 48 4.67 18.44 20.84
C LEU A 48 3.32 18.30 20.12
N ARG A 49 2.19 18.50 20.83
CA ARG A 49 0.88 18.50 20.17
C ARG A 49 0.75 19.62 19.14
N THR A 50 1.22 20.83 19.47
CA THR A 50 1.19 21.95 18.52
C THR A 50 2.13 21.69 17.35
N ALA A 51 3.34 21.17 17.60
CA ALA A 51 4.27 20.79 16.54
C ALA A 51 3.66 19.73 15.61
N TRP A 52 3.08 18.66 16.18
CA TRP A 52 2.38 17.62 15.41
C TRP A 52 1.25 18.20 14.57
N ARG A 53 0.39 19.04 15.14
CA ARG A 53 -0.71 19.69 14.40
C ARG A 53 -0.18 20.44 13.17
N LEU A 54 0.89 21.21 13.32
CA LEU A 54 1.47 21.99 12.23
C LEU A 54 2.16 21.09 11.20
N SER A 55 2.94 20.11 11.65
CA SER A 55 3.56 19.13 10.74
C SER A 55 2.51 18.32 9.98
N ALA A 56 1.40 17.96 10.61
CA ALA A 56 0.31 17.21 9.98
C ALA A 56 -0.45 18.02 8.92
N THR A 57 -0.37 19.35 8.95
CA THR A 57 -0.89 20.21 7.87
C THR A 57 0.07 20.33 6.69
N GLU A 58 1.37 20.18 6.93
CA GLU A 58 2.41 20.31 5.88
C GLU A 58 2.71 18.96 5.19
N ILE A 59 2.58 17.85 5.92
CA ILE A 59 2.91 16.52 5.44
C ILE A 59 1.63 15.84 4.91
N PRO A 60 1.58 15.52 3.61
CA PRO A 60 0.48 14.74 3.04
C PRO A 60 0.31 13.44 3.81
N ALA A 61 -0.92 13.12 4.24
CA ALA A 61 -1.24 11.88 4.94
C ALA A 61 -0.36 11.60 6.18
N ALA A 62 -0.01 12.64 6.95
CA ALA A 62 0.86 12.53 8.11
C ALA A 62 0.43 11.45 9.12
N GLU A 63 -0.88 11.28 9.33
CA GLU A 63 -1.39 10.25 10.24
C GLU A 63 -1.03 8.83 9.75
N GLN A 64 -1.16 8.55 8.45
CA GLN A 64 -0.73 7.29 7.88
C GLN A 64 0.79 7.11 7.96
N ALA A 65 1.58 8.18 7.77
CA ALA A 65 3.03 8.12 7.98
C ALA A 65 3.39 7.75 9.43
N LEU A 66 2.68 8.32 10.42
CA LEU A 66 2.90 7.99 11.82
C LEU A 66 2.55 6.53 12.13
N ILE A 67 1.41 6.05 11.63
CA ILE A 67 0.99 4.64 11.81
C ILE A 67 2.00 3.71 11.12
N ALA A 68 2.46 4.05 9.90
CA ALA A 68 3.48 3.29 9.17
C ALA A 68 4.79 3.16 9.96
N HIS A 69 5.28 4.27 10.52
CA HIS A 69 6.48 4.27 11.36
C HIS A 69 6.29 3.40 12.60
N ARG A 70 5.20 3.62 13.35
CA ARG A 70 4.92 2.88 14.59
C ARG A 70 4.73 1.38 14.35
N ALA A 71 4.03 1.00 13.29
CA ALA A 71 3.83 -0.41 12.92
C ALA A 71 5.17 -1.04 12.51
N SER A 72 5.99 -0.34 11.73
CA SER A 72 7.32 -0.81 11.35
C SER A 72 8.25 -0.96 12.56
N GLN A 73 8.13 -0.07 13.55
CA GLN A 73 8.90 -0.16 14.80
C GLN A 73 8.52 -1.42 15.60
N VAL A 74 7.24 -1.81 15.63
CA VAL A 74 6.81 -3.06 16.28
C VAL A 74 7.50 -4.29 15.64
N VAL A 75 7.61 -4.31 14.32
CA VAL A 75 8.30 -5.40 13.58
C VAL A 75 9.80 -5.36 13.86
N LEU A 76 10.44 -4.19 13.74
CA LEU A 76 11.86 -4.00 14.03
C LEU A 76 12.22 -4.44 15.46
N ASP A 77 11.41 -4.06 16.44
CA ASP A 77 11.63 -4.43 17.83
C ASP A 77 11.51 -5.94 18.02
N ALA A 78 10.53 -6.61 17.39
CA ALA A 78 10.44 -8.07 17.46
C ALA A 78 11.68 -8.75 16.88
N GLU A 79 12.13 -8.30 15.71
CA GLU A 79 13.31 -8.84 15.02
C GLU A 79 14.61 -8.64 15.82
N ARG A 80 14.80 -7.45 16.41
CA ARG A 80 15.95 -7.16 17.29
C ARG A 80 16.02 -8.08 18.52
N HIS A 81 14.88 -8.59 18.96
CA HIS A 81 14.82 -9.55 20.06
C HIS A 81 14.78 -11.01 19.57
N ALA A 82 15.07 -11.27 18.29
CA ALA A 82 14.96 -12.58 17.65
C ALA A 82 13.60 -13.26 17.87
N LYS A 83 12.53 -12.45 17.90
CA LYS A 83 11.15 -12.92 18.04
C LYS A 83 10.38 -12.74 16.74
N ARG A 84 9.40 -13.61 16.53
CA ARG A 84 8.41 -13.42 15.46
C ARG A 84 7.65 -12.11 15.70
N PRO A 85 7.43 -11.27 14.68
CA PRO A 85 6.50 -10.14 14.78
C PRO A 85 5.10 -10.60 15.22
N PRO A 86 4.32 -9.75 15.90
CA PRO A 86 2.95 -10.10 16.27
C PRO A 86 2.13 -10.44 15.03
N ARG A 87 1.31 -11.51 15.12
CA ARG A 87 0.38 -11.88 14.03
C ARG A 87 -0.63 -10.76 13.76
N ASN A 88 -1.06 -10.07 14.81
CA ASN A 88 -1.99 -8.95 14.75
C ASN A 88 -1.38 -7.74 15.45
N ILE A 89 -1.15 -6.65 14.72
CA ILE A 89 -0.75 -5.35 15.27
C ILE A 89 -2.02 -4.52 15.51
N ASP A 90 -2.18 -3.93 16.70
CA ASP A 90 -3.29 -2.99 16.97
C ASP A 90 -3.03 -1.64 16.28
N LEU A 91 -3.27 -1.59 14.97
CA LEU A 91 -3.06 -0.40 14.14
C LEU A 91 -3.93 0.79 14.60
N ALA A 92 -5.12 0.53 15.15
CA ALA A 92 -5.98 1.60 15.67
C ALA A 92 -5.38 2.27 16.91
N GLY A 93 -4.67 1.52 17.76
CA GLY A 93 -3.93 2.03 18.91
C GLY A 93 -2.67 2.83 18.55
N LEU A 94 -2.19 2.75 17.30
CA LEU A 94 -1.01 3.46 16.83
C LEU A 94 -1.27 4.89 16.33
N SER A 95 -2.52 5.35 16.32
CA SER A 95 -2.85 6.70 15.85
C SER A 95 -2.39 7.80 16.82
N SER A 96 -2.22 9.03 16.32
CA SER A 96 -1.96 10.22 17.14
C SER A 96 -3.12 10.55 18.09
N THR A 97 -4.33 10.12 17.74
CA THR A 97 -5.55 10.29 18.56
C THR A 97 -5.61 9.35 19.76
N ARG A 98 -4.90 8.21 19.72
CA ARG A 98 -4.85 7.22 20.81
C ARG A 98 -3.55 7.31 21.61
N ARG A 99 -2.44 7.63 20.96
CA ARG A 99 -1.11 7.74 21.59
C ARG A 99 -0.43 9.04 21.19
N HIS A 100 -0.01 9.81 22.19
CA HIS A 100 0.73 11.06 21.98
C HIS A 100 2.00 10.85 21.16
N VAL A 101 2.28 11.83 20.29
CA VAL A 101 3.47 11.84 19.44
C VAL A 101 4.68 12.27 20.26
N ASP A 102 5.77 11.52 20.17
CA ASP A 102 7.05 11.84 20.78
C ASP A 102 8.01 12.56 19.80
N PRO A 103 9.13 13.16 20.28
CA PRO A 103 10.06 13.88 19.41
C PRO A 103 10.70 13.03 18.31
N SER A 104 10.97 11.74 18.60
CA SER A 104 11.58 10.83 17.62
C SER A 104 10.60 10.46 16.52
N GLU A 105 9.31 10.33 16.86
CA GLU A 105 8.23 10.08 15.91
C GLU A 105 8.03 11.28 14.97
N LEU A 106 8.13 12.53 15.45
CA LEU A 106 8.08 13.71 14.58
C LEU A 106 9.21 13.71 13.54
N LEU A 107 10.41 13.33 13.96
CA LEU A 107 11.55 13.20 13.04
C LEU A 107 11.30 12.06 12.04
N ALA A 108 10.85 10.90 12.50
CA ALA A 108 10.58 9.74 11.67
C ALA A 108 9.49 10.02 10.62
N VAL A 109 8.39 10.68 11.00
CA VAL A 109 7.33 11.08 10.05
C VAL A 109 7.88 12.04 8.99
N ARG A 110 8.76 12.97 9.38
CA ARG A 110 9.42 13.85 8.41
C ARG A 110 10.37 13.08 7.49
N GLN A 111 11.08 12.08 7.99
CA GLN A 111 11.90 11.20 7.15
C GLN A 111 11.03 10.37 6.19
N LEU A 112 9.93 9.78 6.66
CA LEU A 112 8.97 9.09 5.78
C LEU A 112 8.41 10.01 4.71
N HIS A 113 8.15 11.29 5.02
CA HIS A 113 7.73 12.27 4.02
C HIS A 113 8.80 12.52 2.95
N LEU A 114 10.07 12.64 3.35
CA LEU A 114 11.18 12.74 2.40
C LEU A 114 11.30 11.47 1.55
N LEU A 115 11.05 10.29 2.14
CA LEU A 115 11.08 9.01 1.43
C LEU A 115 9.96 8.96 0.40
N ALA A 116 8.74 9.31 0.81
CA ALA A 116 7.57 9.33 -0.07
C ALA A 116 7.77 10.32 -1.23
N GLY A 117 8.27 11.53 -0.99
CA GLY A 117 8.58 12.49 -2.06
C GLY A 117 9.70 12.01 -3.00
N ALA A 118 10.65 11.24 -2.49
CA ALA A 118 11.70 10.65 -3.31
C ALA A 118 11.19 9.48 -4.17
N LEU A 119 10.31 8.64 -3.61
CA LEU A 119 9.61 7.56 -4.31
C LEU A 119 8.66 8.12 -5.37
N GLU A 120 7.89 9.17 -5.04
CA GLU A 120 7.03 9.92 -5.97
C GLU A 120 7.79 10.30 -7.26
N LYS A 121 8.96 10.94 -7.11
CA LYS A 121 9.80 11.32 -8.26
C LYS A 121 10.30 10.11 -9.05
N ARG A 122 10.62 9.00 -8.38
CA ARG A 122 11.12 7.77 -9.02
C ARG A 122 10.04 7.04 -9.79
N PHE A 123 8.85 6.90 -9.21
CA PHE A 123 7.71 6.27 -9.86
C PHE A 123 7.36 7.00 -11.14
N TYR A 124 7.29 8.34 -11.09
CA TYR A 124 7.01 9.13 -12.28
C TYR A 124 8.09 8.99 -13.38
N LEU A 125 9.37 9.05 -13.01
CA LEU A 125 10.46 8.92 -13.99
C LEU A 125 10.59 7.51 -14.57
N GLY A 126 10.35 6.48 -13.76
CA GLY A 126 10.47 5.07 -14.15
C GLY A 126 9.33 4.59 -15.04
N SER A 127 8.16 5.21 -14.93
CA SER A 127 6.95 4.77 -15.61
C SER A 127 6.47 5.73 -16.70
N LYS A 128 7.30 6.70 -17.11
CA LYS A 128 6.91 7.73 -18.09
C LYS A 128 6.45 7.16 -19.45
N SER A 129 6.98 6.00 -19.84
CA SER A 129 6.59 5.32 -21.08
C SER A 129 5.29 4.53 -20.97
N ALA A 130 4.78 4.30 -19.76
CA ALA A 130 3.56 3.53 -19.50
C ALA A 130 2.40 4.44 -19.06
N LEU A 131 2.53 5.75 -19.18
CA LEU A 131 1.43 6.67 -18.88
C LEU A 131 0.39 6.68 -20.02
N PRO A 132 -0.86 7.08 -19.78
CA PRO A 132 -1.82 7.26 -20.87
C PRO A 132 -1.44 8.45 -21.78
N GLU A 133 -1.94 8.45 -23.02
CA GLU A 133 -1.62 9.44 -24.07
C GLU A 133 -1.87 10.88 -23.62
N ASP A 134 -2.91 11.13 -22.83
CA ASP A 134 -3.25 12.45 -22.30
C ASP A 134 -2.23 13.02 -21.29
N VAL A 135 -1.34 12.17 -20.76
CA VAL A 135 -0.22 12.57 -19.87
C VAL A 135 1.13 12.48 -20.57
N HIS A 136 1.19 11.85 -21.75
CA HIS A 136 2.44 11.69 -22.48
C HIS A 136 3.08 13.05 -22.81
N GLY A 137 4.36 13.20 -22.48
CA GLY A 137 5.13 14.42 -22.75
C GLY A 137 5.01 15.53 -21.70
N LEU A 138 4.18 15.37 -20.66
CA LEU A 138 4.19 16.28 -19.52
C LEU A 138 5.48 16.14 -18.69
N ASP A 139 5.80 17.18 -17.91
CA ASP A 139 6.89 17.19 -16.92
C ASP A 139 6.43 16.69 -15.54
N THR A 140 5.12 16.61 -15.32
CA THR A 140 4.46 16.16 -14.09
C THR A 140 3.34 15.16 -14.42
N PRO A 141 2.95 14.29 -13.48
CA PRO A 141 1.89 13.29 -13.69
C PRO A 141 0.48 13.89 -13.78
N GLU A 142 0.29 15.08 -13.22
CA GLU A 142 -0.98 15.81 -13.26
C GLU A 142 -0.75 17.30 -13.56
N PRO A 143 -1.78 18.03 -14.02
CA PRO A 143 -1.76 19.48 -14.10
C PRO A 143 -1.47 20.16 -12.75
N ALA A 144 -0.87 21.35 -12.80
CA ALA A 144 -0.34 22.05 -11.63
C ALA A 144 -1.37 22.31 -10.50
N ASP A 145 -2.62 22.56 -10.85
CA ASP A 145 -3.73 22.77 -9.91
C ASP A 145 -4.20 21.48 -9.21
N ARG A 146 -3.88 20.32 -9.78
CA ARG A 146 -4.26 19.00 -9.25
C ARG A 146 -3.14 18.26 -8.54
N MET A 147 -1.89 18.66 -8.77
CA MET A 147 -0.70 18.04 -8.16
C MET A 147 -0.76 17.90 -6.63
N ALA A 148 -1.47 18.80 -5.93
CA ALA A 148 -1.62 18.71 -4.49
C ALA A 148 -2.48 17.51 -4.06
N GLU A 149 -3.59 17.26 -4.74
CA GLU A 149 -4.48 16.12 -4.49
C GLU A 149 -3.77 14.81 -4.83
N TRP A 150 -3.19 14.75 -6.03
CA TRP A 150 -2.41 13.61 -6.50
C TRP A 150 -1.30 13.22 -5.52
N ARG A 151 -0.54 14.20 -5.03
CA ARG A 151 0.53 13.97 -4.05
C ARG A 151 0.00 13.39 -2.75
N VAL A 152 -1.16 13.85 -2.27
CA VAL A 152 -1.80 13.28 -1.08
C VAL A 152 -2.16 11.82 -1.31
N ASN A 153 -2.79 11.49 -2.44
CA ASN A 153 -3.19 10.12 -2.76
C ASN A 153 -1.98 9.19 -2.93
N MET A 154 -0.94 9.66 -3.61
CA MET A 154 0.34 8.98 -3.77
C MET A 154 1.00 8.66 -2.41
N HIS A 155 1.11 9.67 -1.53
CA HIS A 155 1.74 9.49 -0.22
C HIS A 155 0.91 8.56 0.67
N LYS A 156 -0.43 8.67 0.63
CA LYS A 156 -1.32 7.70 1.31
C LYS A 156 -1.03 6.28 0.87
N ALA A 157 -0.92 6.03 -0.44
CA ALA A 157 -0.67 4.70 -0.99
C ALA A 157 0.69 4.15 -0.53
N ILE A 158 1.75 4.97 -0.56
CA ILE A 158 3.10 4.61 -0.07
C ILE A 158 3.07 4.27 1.43
N TYR A 159 2.44 5.09 2.27
CA TYR A 159 2.40 4.79 3.70
C TYR A 159 1.55 3.57 4.00
N ARG A 160 0.41 3.40 3.31
CA ARG A 160 -0.41 2.21 3.44
C ARG A 160 0.32 0.96 2.99
N SER A 161 1.17 0.99 1.96
CA SER A 161 1.95 -0.18 1.57
C SER A 161 2.94 -0.61 2.64
N ILE A 162 3.58 0.36 3.32
CA ILE A 162 4.44 0.11 4.48
C ILE A 162 3.61 -0.44 5.67
N ILE A 163 2.42 0.09 5.91
CA ILE A 163 1.50 -0.42 6.95
C ILE A 163 1.09 -1.86 6.64
N THR A 164 0.70 -2.16 5.39
CA THR A 164 0.36 -3.51 4.93
C THR A 164 1.51 -4.48 5.18
N GLY A 165 2.73 -4.11 4.76
CA GLY A 165 3.93 -4.90 4.99
C GLY A 165 4.16 -5.18 6.48
N ALA A 166 4.04 -4.16 7.33
CA ALA A 166 4.21 -4.32 8.78
C ALA A 166 3.09 -5.18 9.41
N ALA A 167 1.84 -4.95 9.04
CA ALA A 167 0.67 -5.63 9.59
C ALA A 167 0.66 -7.13 9.30
N LEU A 168 1.12 -7.51 8.10
CA LEU A 168 1.17 -8.91 7.67
C LEU A 168 2.53 -9.57 7.93
N ALA A 169 3.51 -8.84 8.49
CA ALA A 169 4.85 -9.36 8.75
C ALA A 169 4.84 -10.59 9.66
N GLY A 170 4.01 -10.61 10.72
CA GLY A 170 3.95 -11.75 11.64
C GLY A 170 3.36 -13.01 11.01
N VAL A 171 2.47 -12.85 10.04
CA VAL A 171 1.85 -13.94 9.28
C VAL A 171 2.85 -14.50 8.28
N TYR A 172 3.43 -13.63 7.45
CA TYR A 172 4.37 -14.07 6.43
C TYR A 172 5.70 -14.53 7.03
N LYS A 173 6.25 -13.93 8.08
CA LYS A 173 7.53 -14.40 8.67
C LYS A 173 7.46 -15.69 9.48
N GLU A 174 6.28 -16.22 9.75
CA GLU A 174 6.14 -17.45 10.53
C GLU A 174 6.96 -18.62 9.95
N PRO A 175 6.85 -18.98 8.65
CA PRO A 175 7.69 -19.98 8.01
C PRO A 175 9.20 -19.75 8.22
N TRP A 176 9.68 -18.52 8.07
CA TRP A 176 11.09 -18.16 8.20
C TRP A 176 11.61 -18.38 9.62
N VAL A 177 10.84 -17.97 10.63
CA VAL A 177 11.21 -18.16 12.03
C VAL A 177 11.25 -19.65 12.38
N GLN A 178 10.31 -20.44 11.86
CA GLN A 178 10.28 -21.89 12.09
C GLN A 178 11.42 -22.63 11.35
N ALA A 179 11.72 -22.24 10.11
CA ALA A 179 12.82 -22.81 9.34
C ALA A 179 14.18 -22.48 9.94
N GLY A 180 14.38 -21.25 10.44
CA GLY A 180 15.62 -20.84 11.11
C GLY A 180 15.97 -21.67 12.36
N ALA A 181 14.98 -22.34 12.97
CA ALA A 181 15.17 -23.25 14.09
C ALA A 181 15.59 -24.68 13.67
N ARG A 182 15.61 -24.98 12.37
CA ARG A 182 15.83 -26.31 11.79
C ARG A 182 17.02 -26.30 10.84
N GLU A 183 18.09 -27.03 11.20
CA GLU A 183 19.31 -27.13 10.37
C GLU A 183 19.04 -27.70 8.96
N ASP A 184 18.06 -28.60 8.82
CA ASP A 184 17.68 -29.23 7.56
C ASP A 184 16.87 -28.34 6.62
N LEU A 185 16.36 -27.22 7.12
CA LEU A 185 15.60 -26.21 6.39
C LEU A 185 16.31 -24.85 6.31
N LYS A 186 17.58 -24.78 6.73
CA LYS A 186 18.37 -23.57 6.54
C LYS A 186 18.61 -23.35 5.07
N LEU A 187 18.10 -22.22 4.57
CA LEU A 187 18.35 -21.84 3.19
C LEU A 187 19.80 -21.57 2.91
N LYS A 188 20.11 -21.90 1.67
CA LYS A 188 21.31 -21.48 0.96
C LYS A 188 20.91 -20.46 -0.11
N PRO A 189 21.86 -19.67 -0.64
CA PRO A 189 21.59 -18.78 -1.76
C PRO A 189 20.89 -19.51 -2.91
N TYR A 190 20.02 -18.79 -3.62
CA TYR A 190 19.13 -19.31 -4.67
C TYR A 190 19.81 -20.27 -5.68
N SER A 191 21.08 -20.05 -5.99
CA SER A 191 21.87 -20.90 -6.90
C SER A 191 22.09 -22.35 -6.44
N GLU A 192 21.89 -22.65 -5.15
CA GLU A 192 22.08 -23.98 -4.56
C GLU A 192 20.75 -24.66 -4.19
N PHE A 193 19.63 -24.10 -4.66
CA PHE A 193 18.33 -24.33 -4.06
C PHE A 193 17.39 -25.13 -4.97
N THR A 194 17.21 -26.42 -4.69
CA THR A 194 16.06 -27.23 -5.14
C THR A 194 15.91 -28.44 -4.23
N GLY A 195 14.73 -28.63 -3.63
CA GLY A 195 14.44 -29.86 -2.92
C GLY A 195 13.02 -29.88 -2.37
N GLU A 196 12.26 -30.89 -2.78
CA GLU A 196 10.91 -31.30 -2.37
C GLU A 196 10.60 -31.03 -0.87
N LYS A 197 11.58 -31.23 0.01
CA LYS A 197 11.47 -30.96 1.46
C LYS A 197 11.12 -29.53 1.83
N HIS A 198 11.57 -28.54 1.05
CA HIS A 198 11.26 -27.14 1.32
C HIS A 198 9.86 -26.80 0.85
N GLU A 199 9.42 -27.33 -0.29
CA GLU A 199 8.04 -27.21 -0.77
C GLU A 199 7.07 -27.83 0.23
N ASP A 200 7.30 -29.08 0.65
CA ASP A 200 6.50 -29.77 1.67
C ASP A 200 6.39 -28.95 2.97
N PHE A 201 7.48 -28.30 3.37
CA PHE A 201 7.49 -27.45 4.55
C PHE A 201 6.69 -26.17 4.35
N LEU A 202 6.88 -25.48 3.23
CA LEU A 202 6.16 -24.25 2.90
C LEU A 202 4.65 -24.50 2.76
N ASP A 203 4.26 -25.68 2.27
CA ASP A 203 2.87 -26.11 2.17
C ASP A 203 2.17 -26.29 3.52
N THR A 204 2.92 -26.33 4.62
CA THR A 204 2.31 -26.32 5.96
C THR A 204 1.79 -24.93 6.37
N PHE A 205 2.13 -23.88 5.62
CA PHE A 205 1.74 -22.50 5.91
C PHE A 205 0.70 -22.00 4.89
N PRO A 206 -0.56 -21.77 5.30
CA PRO A 206 -1.62 -21.37 4.38
C PRO A 206 -1.27 -20.13 3.54
N VAL A 207 -0.66 -19.11 4.13
CA VAL A 207 -0.30 -17.90 3.38
C VAL A 207 0.70 -18.12 2.24
N LEU A 208 1.43 -19.24 2.26
CA LEU A 208 2.37 -19.64 1.23
C LEU A 208 1.75 -20.60 0.20
N ARG A 209 0.85 -21.48 0.63
CA ARG A 209 0.14 -22.42 -0.26
C ARG A 209 -0.67 -21.76 -1.37
N PHE A 210 -0.61 -22.36 -2.55
CA PHE A 210 -1.43 -22.01 -3.71
C PHE A 210 -2.93 -22.00 -3.39
N GLU A 211 -3.43 -23.08 -2.75
CA GLU A 211 -4.81 -23.21 -2.29
C GLU A 211 -4.93 -22.98 -0.78
N THR A 212 -5.94 -22.19 -0.41
CA THR A 212 -6.25 -21.87 0.99
C THR A 212 -7.75 -21.81 1.20
N THR A 213 -8.22 -22.32 2.33
CA THR A 213 -9.65 -22.21 2.67
C THR A 213 -10.02 -20.79 3.07
N GLU A 214 -11.31 -20.46 3.08
CA GLU A 214 -11.78 -19.15 3.53
C GLU A 214 -11.40 -18.87 4.99
N GLU A 215 -11.51 -19.88 5.85
CA GLU A 215 -11.17 -19.77 7.27
C GLU A 215 -9.69 -19.47 7.49
N GLU A 216 -8.81 -20.07 6.67
CA GLU A 216 -7.37 -19.84 6.75
C GLU A 216 -7.01 -18.41 6.32
N GLN A 217 -7.64 -17.93 5.24
CA GLN A 217 -7.45 -16.56 4.80
C GLN A 217 -8.03 -15.55 5.80
N GLU A 218 -9.21 -15.80 6.37
CA GLU A 218 -9.80 -14.96 7.42
C GLU A 218 -8.89 -14.93 8.66
N ALA A 219 -8.35 -16.08 9.07
CA ALA A 219 -7.41 -16.15 10.19
C ALA A 219 -6.08 -15.41 9.90
N ALA A 220 -5.64 -15.36 8.64
CA ALA A 220 -4.41 -14.68 8.23
C ALA A 220 -4.61 -13.16 8.04
N PHE A 221 -5.71 -12.76 7.42
CA PHE A 221 -5.87 -11.42 6.86
C PHE A 221 -7.04 -10.64 7.46
N GLY A 222 -8.00 -11.29 8.12
CA GLY A 222 -9.27 -10.67 8.55
C GLY A 222 -9.10 -9.44 9.42
N VAL A 223 -8.24 -9.50 10.44
CA VAL A 223 -7.98 -8.35 11.33
C VAL A 223 -7.46 -7.15 10.56
N TYR A 224 -6.53 -7.35 9.63
CA TYR A 224 -5.98 -6.27 8.82
C TYR A 224 -6.96 -5.78 7.74
N GLY A 225 -7.66 -6.71 7.07
CA GLY A 225 -8.69 -6.40 6.07
C GLY A 225 -9.80 -5.51 6.63
N GLU A 226 -10.32 -5.85 7.80
CA GLU A 226 -11.33 -5.04 8.50
C GLU A 226 -10.81 -3.65 8.88
N TRP A 227 -9.57 -3.57 9.37
CA TRP A 227 -8.95 -2.27 9.67
C TRP A 227 -8.79 -1.43 8.41
N LEU A 228 -8.30 -2.01 7.32
CA LEU A 228 -8.09 -1.32 6.06
C LEU A 228 -9.40 -0.82 5.48
N LEU A 229 -10.44 -1.67 5.40
CA LEU A 229 -11.76 -1.27 4.91
C LEU A 229 -12.31 -0.08 5.71
N LYS A 230 -12.19 -0.13 7.04
CA LYS A 230 -12.62 0.95 7.92
C LYS A 230 -11.85 2.25 7.66
N GLU A 231 -10.54 2.17 7.43
CA GLU A 231 -9.72 3.33 7.07
C GLU A 231 -10.09 3.91 5.71
N LEU A 232 -10.31 3.07 4.69
CA LEU A 232 -10.74 3.53 3.36
C LEU A 232 -12.10 4.23 3.44
N ARG A 233 -13.06 3.67 4.20
CA ARG A 233 -14.39 4.26 4.39
C ARG A 233 -14.38 5.56 5.22
N ARG A 234 -13.32 5.84 5.98
CA ARG A 234 -13.17 7.09 6.76
C ARG A 234 -12.75 8.27 5.90
N ASP A 235 -12.27 8.04 4.67
CA ASP A 235 -11.86 9.11 3.77
C ASP A 235 -13.09 9.81 3.15
N VAL A 236 -13.63 10.78 3.90
CA VAL A 236 -14.81 11.54 3.48
C VAL A 236 -14.56 12.29 2.17
N HIS A 237 -13.33 12.74 1.94
CA HIS A 237 -12.99 13.51 0.75
C HIS A 237 -12.98 12.62 -0.51
N ALA A 238 -12.28 11.49 -0.47
CA ALA A 238 -12.25 10.55 -1.59
C ALA A 238 -13.65 10.06 -1.98
N LYS A 239 -14.49 9.75 -0.98
CA LYS A 239 -15.90 9.35 -1.22
C LYS A 239 -16.74 10.47 -1.82
N ALA A 240 -16.58 11.71 -1.34
CA ALA A 240 -17.32 12.85 -1.87
C ALA A 240 -16.96 13.11 -3.34
N ILE A 241 -15.66 13.02 -3.68
CA ILE A 241 -15.19 13.12 -5.06
C ILE A 241 -15.79 12.02 -5.92
N MET A 242 -15.73 10.76 -5.49
CA MET A 242 -16.29 9.63 -6.26
C MET A 242 -17.81 9.79 -6.42
N ALA A 243 -18.54 10.17 -5.38
CA ALA A 243 -19.97 10.44 -5.45
C ALA A 243 -20.32 11.57 -6.45
N GLN A 244 -19.52 12.64 -6.49
CA GLN A 244 -19.70 13.71 -7.47
C GLN A 244 -19.55 13.17 -8.90
N ARG A 245 -18.56 12.32 -9.15
CA ARG A 245 -18.33 11.72 -10.49
C ARG A 245 -19.48 10.85 -10.94
N PHE A 246 -20.01 10.02 -10.04
CA PHE A 246 -21.22 9.23 -10.29
C PHE A 246 -22.43 10.12 -10.61
N ALA A 247 -22.57 11.26 -9.92
CA ALA A 247 -23.66 12.21 -10.20
C ALA A 247 -23.50 12.91 -11.56
N THR A 248 -22.26 13.07 -12.06
CA THR A 248 -21.97 13.75 -13.33
C THR A 248 -21.65 12.79 -14.48
N CYS A 249 -21.73 11.47 -14.27
CA CYS A 249 -21.35 10.43 -15.23
C CYS A 249 -19.97 10.67 -15.89
N SER A 250 -18.99 11.09 -15.08
CA SER A 250 -17.67 11.51 -15.58
C SER A 250 -16.56 10.63 -15.01
N GLY A 251 -15.42 10.59 -15.72
CA GLY A 251 -14.26 9.80 -15.33
C GLY A 251 -14.65 8.34 -15.11
N ARG A 252 -14.22 7.77 -13.97
CA ARG A 252 -14.48 6.38 -13.58
C ARG A 252 -15.95 5.97 -13.46
N ALA A 253 -16.88 6.93 -13.33
CA ALA A 253 -18.30 6.61 -13.31
C ALA A 253 -18.91 6.39 -14.71
N ARG A 254 -18.18 6.74 -15.78
CA ARG A 254 -18.68 6.65 -17.15
C ARG A 254 -18.99 5.21 -17.55
N SER A 255 -18.10 4.26 -17.25
CA SER A 255 -18.28 2.85 -17.58
C SER A 255 -19.52 2.25 -16.90
N CYS A 256 -19.76 2.59 -15.63
CA CYS A 256 -20.97 2.18 -14.92
C CYS A 256 -22.25 2.74 -15.57
N HIS A 257 -22.24 4.02 -15.96
CA HIS A 257 -23.37 4.65 -16.63
C HIS A 257 -23.63 4.03 -18.01
N GLU A 258 -22.58 3.79 -18.80
CA GLU A 258 -22.69 3.15 -20.12
C GLU A 258 -23.26 1.74 -20.02
N ARG A 259 -22.82 0.92 -19.05
CA ARG A 259 -23.38 -0.42 -18.80
C ARG A 259 -24.88 -0.38 -18.45
N GLU A 260 -25.31 0.61 -17.68
CA GLU A 260 -26.74 0.78 -17.33
C GLU A 260 -27.59 1.19 -18.53
N HIS A 261 -27.04 1.95 -19.48
CA HIS A 261 -27.75 2.56 -20.60
C HIS A 261 -27.57 1.87 -21.96
N GLN A 262 -26.68 0.87 -22.09
CA GLN A 262 -26.57 0.08 -23.31
C GLN A 262 -27.91 -0.64 -23.64
N GLU A 263 -28.38 -0.44 -24.87
CA GLU A 263 -29.52 -1.20 -25.40
C GLU A 263 -29.08 -2.66 -25.59
N PRO A 264 -29.94 -3.65 -25.26
CA PRO A 264 -29.62 -5.04 -25.54
C PRO A 264 -29.30 -5.18 -27.03
N GLN A 265 -28.11 -5.68 -27.38
CA GLN A 265 -27.84 -5.99 -28.77
C GLN A 265 -28.76 -7.14 -29.19
N ASP A 266 -29.56 -6.89 -30.22
CA ASP A 266 -30.52 -7.86 -30.75
C ASP A 266 -29.80 -9.15 -31.20
N GLY A 267 -29.91 -10.21 -30.40
CA GLY A 267 -29.57 -11.58 -30.84
C GLY A 267 -28.57 -12.35 -29.98
N GLU A 268 -27.83 -11.70 -29.09
CA GLU A 268 -26.98 -12.39 -28.12
C GLU A 268 -27.64 -12.31 -26.74
N GLY A 269 -28.00 -13.48 -26.18
CA GLY A 269 -28.74 -13.61 -24.92
C GLY A 269 -28.00 -13.15 -23.66
N GLY A 270 -27.02 -12.26 -23.77
CA GLY A 270 -26.37 -11.59 -22.65
C GLY A 270 -27.30 -10.53 -22.08
N GLY A 271 -27.95 -10.84 -20.96
CA GLY A 271 -28.67 -9.83 -20.20
C GLY A 271 -27.74 -8.67 -19.79
N ARG A 272 -28.30 -7.48 -19.56
CA ARG A 272 -27.55 -6.34 -19.00
C ARG A 272 -26.85 -6.77 -17.72
N GLU A 273 -25.53 -6.89 -17.76
CA GLU A 273 -24.76 -7.15 -16.54
C GLU A 273 -24.62 -5.84 -15.75
N ALA A 274 -25.31 -5.79 -14.61
CA ALA A 274 -25.11 -4.72 -13.65
C ALA A 274 -23.64 -4.68 -13.20
N CYS A 275 -23.13 -3.49 -12.87
CA CYS A 275 -21.79 -3.35 -12.30
C CYS A 275 -21.64 -4.28 -11.07
N PRO A 276 -20.62 -5.16 -11.03
CA PRO A 276 -20.45 -6.11 -9.94
C PRO A 276 -19.93 -5.44 -8.65
N VAL A 277 -19.42 -4.20 -8.73
CA VAL A 277 -18.72 -3.53 -7.64
C VAL A 277 -19.67 -3.09 -6.53
N GLN A 278 -19.68 -3.82 -5.42
CA GLN A 278 -20.55 -3.56 -4.28
C GLN A 278 -19.81 -3.79 -2.95
N LEU A 279 -20.30 -3.18 -1.86
CA LEU A 279 -19.78 -3.44 -0.51
C LEU A 279 -20.71 -4.41 0.22
N VAL A 280 -20.16 -5.47 0.80
CA VAL A 280 -20.92 -6.48 1.56
C VAL A 280 -21.65 -5.87 2.74
N ASP A 281 -20.98 -4.99 3.49
CA ASP A 281 -21.53 -4.37 4.72
C ASP A 281 -22.27 -3.04 4.45
N GLY A 282 -22.71 -2.83 3.20
CA GLY A 282 -23.45 -1.66 2.77
C GLY A 282 -22.60 -0.39 2.55
N GLY A 283 -23.15 0.52 1.76
CA GLY A 283 -22.54 1.75 1.25
C GLY A 283 -23.24 2.15 -0.04
N SER A 284 -22.94 3.33 -0.58
CA SER A 284 -23.39 3.65 -1.94
C SER A 284 -22.55 2.89 -2.98
N HIS A 285 -23.06 2.80 -4.21
CA HIS A 285 -22.30 2.28 -5.35
C HIS A 285 -20.97 3.05 -5.51
N SER A 286 -21.01 4.38 -5.42
CA SER A 286 -19.81 5.23 -5.44
C SER A 286 -18.83 4.97 -4.28
N ASP A 287 -19.32 4.62 -3.07
CA ASP A 287 -18.44 4.25 -1.95
C ASP A 287 -17.66 2.98 -2.26
N ALA A 288 -18.29 1.99 -2.92
CA ALA A 288 -17.65 0.75 -3.32
C ALA A 288 -16.52 1.01 -4.33
N HIS A 289 -16.77 1.81 -5.37
CA HIS A 289 -15.75 2.20 -6.35
C HIS A 289 -14.60 3.01 -5.72
N ALA A 290 -14.88 3.87 -4.74
CA ALA A 290 -13.84 4.57 -4.01
C ALA A 290 -12.92 3.59 -3.24
N VAL A 291 -13.48 2.53 -2.67
CA VAL A 291 -12.71 1.47 -2.00
C VAL A 291 -11.85 0.69 -3.01
N VAL A 292 -12.40 0.28 -4.15
CA VAL A 292 -11.63 -0.42 -5.20
C VAL A 292 -10.46 0.42 -5.68
N LEU A 293 -10.70 1.68 -6.00
CA LEU A 293 -9.64 2.60 -6.45
C LEU A 293 -8.50 2.69 -5.44
N GLU A 294 -8.82 2.93 -4.16
CA GLU A 294 -7.79 3.05 -3.13
C GLU A 294 -7.06 1.73 -2.86
N LEU A 295 -7.74 0.59 -3.06
CA LEU A 295 -7.11 -0.73 -2.98
C LEU A 295 -6.15 -0.97 -4.16
N MET A 296 -6.51 -0.57 -5.37
CA MET A 296 -5.62 -0.68 -6.54
C MET A 296 -4.41 0.25 -6.42
N ARG A 297 -4.60 1.46 -5.90
CA ARG A 297 -3.49 2.37 -5.53
C ARG A 297 -2.54 1.74 -4.51
N LEU A 298 -3.10 1.06 -3.50
CA LEU A 298 -2.30 0.35 -2.51
C LEU A 298 -1.51 -0.80 -3.14
N LEU A 299 -2.15 -1.64 -3.97
CA LEU A 299 -1.49 -2.73 -4.68
C LEU A 299 -0.33 -2.23 -5.55
N TRP A 300 -0.59 -1.18 -6.33
CA TRP A 300 0.42 -0.51 -7.13
C TRP A 300 1.62 -0.05 -6.28
N ALA A 301 1.36 0.71 -5.21
CA ALA A 301 2.41 1.22 -4.33
C ALA A 301 3.20 0.11 -3.64
N CYS A 302 2.53 -0.99 -3.26
CA CYS A 302 3.17 -2.17 -2.69
C CYS A 302 4.27 -2.72 -3.60
N CYS A 303 4.02 -2.83 -4.90
CA CYS A 303 5.00 -3.36 -5.84
C CYS A 303 6.08 -2.35 -6.21
N CYS A 304 5.71 -1.09 -6.46
CA CYS A 304 6.69 -0.08 -6.87
C CYS A 304 7.69 0.24 -5.76
N VAL A 305 7.26 0.31 -4.49
CA VAL A 305 8.15 0.60 -3.35
C VAL A 305 9.28 -0.43 -3.28
N VAL A 306 8.97 -1.72 -3.41
CA VAL A 306 9.97 -2.80 -3.32
C VAL A 306 10.95 -2.75 -4.49
N GLY A 307 10.44 -2.54 -5.70
CA GLY A 307 11.28 -2.44 -6.90
C GLY A 307 12.29 -1.29 -6.78
N VAL A 308 11.84 -0.11 -6.36
CA VAL A 308 12.73 1.04 -6.17
C VAL A 308 13.73 0.79 -5.04
N LEU A 309 13.30 0.31 -3.89
CA LEU A 309 14.21 0.10 -2.76
C LEU A 309 15.26 -0.99 -3.01
N SER A 310 14.93 -2.01 -3.81
CA SER A 310 15.85 -3.10 -4.16
C SER A 310 16.95 -2.63 -5.12
N ALA A 311 16.68 -1.64 -5.97
CA ALA A 311 17.67 -1.08 -6.88
C ALA A 311 18.77 -0.23 -6.19
N PHE A 312 18.61 0.13 -4.92
CA PHE A 312 19.52 1.01 -4.19
C PHE A 312 20.04 0.37 -2.90
N GLN A 313 20.83 -0.69 -3.06
CA GLN A 313 21.61 -1.28 -1.98
C GLN A 313 23.02 -0.66 -1.95
N GLU A 314 23.22 0.39 -1.13
CA GLU A 314 24.56 0.87 -0.75
C GLU A 314 24.91 0.39 0.66
N LYS A 315 26.18 0.01 0.88
CA LYS A 315 26.65 -0.50 2.17
C LYS A 315 26.70 0.59 3.27
N GLU A 316 26.18 0.19 4.43
CA GLU A 316 26.21 0.77 5.80
C GLU A 316 25.42 2.09 6.06
N CYS A 317 24.39 2.03 6.94
CA CYS A 317 23.83 3.21 7.63
C CYS A 317 24.85 3.65 8.69
N ARG A 318 25.43 4.86 8.53
CA ARG A 318 26.43 5.36 9.49
C ARG A 318 25.84 5.99 10.75
N ASP A 319 24.55 6.32 10.76
CA ASP A 319 23.90 6.96 11.89
C ASP A 319 22.45 6.44 12.11
N PRO A 320 22.25 5.55 13.09
CA PRO A 320 20.93 5.06 13.50
C PRO A 320 19.92 6.17 13.84
N ALA A 321 20.38 7.36 14.25
CA ALA A 321 19.48 8.48 14.57
C ALA A 321 18.84 9.11 13.32
N THR A 322 19.32 8.76 12.13
CA THR A 322 18.80 9.26 10.84
C THR A 322 18.11 8.21 10.00
N CYS A 323 18.22 6.92 10.34
CA CYS A 323 17.51 5.88 9.61
C CYS A 323 16.04 5.79 10.10
N VAL A 324 15.09 5.55 9.18
CA VAL A 324 13.67 5.32 9.48
C VAL A 324 13.33 3.86 9.22
N PRO A 325 12.69 3.14 10.17
CA PRO A 325 12.26 1.78 9.92
C PRO A 325 11.04 1.77 9.01
N ILE A 326 11.08 0.91 8.01
CA ILE A 326 9.94 0.54 7.17
C ILE A 326 9.86 -0.99 7.09
N VAL A 327 8.68 -1.51 6.77
CA VAL A 327 8.51 -2.92 6.41
C VAL A 327 7.92 -2.95 5.00
N PRO A 328 8.73 -3.17 3.96
CA PRO A 328 8.22 -3.22 2.60
C PRO A 328 7.26 -4.41 2.41
N TRP A 329 6.18 -4.20 1.66
CA TRP A 329 5.36 -5.28 1.13
C TRP A 329 6.24 -6.30 0.40
N GLY A 330 5.90 -7.59 0.40
CA GLY A 330 6.73 -8.57 -0.28
C GLY A 330 8.17 -8.63 0.25
N ARG A 331 8.44 -8.17 1.47
CA ARG A 331 9.69 -8.45 2.20
C ARG A 331 9.36 -8.87 3.62
N PHE A 332 8.34 -8.23 4.20
CA PHE A 332 7.80 -8.58 5.51
C PHE A 332 8.86 -8.58 6.62
N SER A 333 9.96 -7.85 6.39
CA SER A 333 11.09 -7.66 7.28
C SER A 333 11.37 -6.18 7.48
N SER A 334 11.90 -5.79 8.63
CA SER A 334 12.23 -4.39 8.87
C SER A 334 13.48 -3.97 8.09
N TRP A 335 13.39 -2.83 7.43
CA TRP A 335 14.47 -2.19 6.70
C TRP A 335 14.70 -0.82 7.33
N LEU A 336 15.95 -0.50 7.62
CA LEU A 336 16.37 0.83 8.05
C LEU A 336 16.74 1.64 6.83
N VAL A 337 15.95 2.68 6.53
CA VAL A 337 16.17 3.55 5.37
C VAL A 337 16.80 4.85 5.80
N THR A 338 17.96 5.17 5.25
CA THR A 338 18.56 6.50 5.37
C THR A 338 18.34 7.26 4.08
N ILE A 339 17.83 8.47 4.21
CA ILE A 339 17.58 9.34 3.06
C ILE A 339 18.64 10.42 3.08
N THR A 340 19.48 10.43 2.06
CA THR A 340 20.40 11.55 1.84
C THR A 340 19.68 12.57 0.96
N PRO A 341 19.47 13.81 1.45
CA PRO A 341 18.89 14.86 0.64
C PRO A 341 19.70 15.04 -0.66
N PRO A 342 19.04 15.36 -1.77
CA PRO A 342 19.72 15.52 -3.04
C PRO A 342 20.68 16.71 -2.99
N LYS A 343 21.83 16.58 -3.66
CA LYS A 343 22.73 17.71 -3.93
C LYS A 343 22.37 18.26 -5.31
N GLY A 344 21.75 19.44 -5.37
CA GLY A 344 21.34 20.06 -6.64
C GLY A 344 20.10 19.38 -7.25
N HIS A 345 20.17 19.00 -8.53
CA HIS A 345 19.06 18.41 -9.29
C HIS A 345 18.91 16.88 -9.11
N ASP A 346 19.79 16.25 -8.34
CA ASP A 346 19.78 14.80 -8.11
C ASP A 346 18.46 14.31 -7.49
N VAL A 347 18.17 13.03 -7.65
CA VAL A 347 17.11 12.34 -6.90
C VAL A 347 17.66 12.00 -5.50
N PRO A 348 16.85 12.06 -4.43
CA PRO A 348 17.30 11.63 -3.10
C PRO A 348 17.85 10.21 -3.16
N ARG A 349 18.95 9.97 -2.43
CA ARG A 349 19.59 8.64 -2.38
C ARG A 349 19.14 7.92 -1.12
N PHE A 350 18.92 6.62 -1.26
CA PHE A 350 18.54 5.75 -0.16
C PHE A 350 19.69 4.82 0.19
N LYS A 351 19.82 4.55 1.47
CA LYS A 351 20.56 3.38 1.95
C LYS A 351 19.60 2.52 2.73
N THR A 352 19.59 1.24 2.42
CA THR A 352 18.78 0.25 3.10
C THR A 352 19.71 -0.67 3.89
N GLU A 353 19.41 -0.86 5.16
CA GLU A 353 20.11 -1.79 6.04
C GLU A 353 19.13 -2.73 6.68
N ARG A 354 19.51 -4.01 6.76
CA ARG A 354 18.72 -5.06 7.40
C ARG A 354 19.29 -5.35 8.79
N PRO A 355 18.50 -5.22 9.87
CA PRO A 355 18.97 -5.42 11.23
C PRO A 355 19.41 -6.86 11.54
N ASP A 356 18.87 -7.85 10.82
CA ASP A 356 19.13 -9.27 11.08
C ASP A 356 20.44 -9.79 10.46
N GLY A 357 21.10 -8.98 9.62
CA GLY A 357 22.33 -9.36 8.92
C GLY A 357 22.16 -10.53 7.94
N VAL A 358 20.92 -10.99 7.71
CA VAL A 358 20.60 -12.02 6.73
C VAL A 358 20.76 -11.38 5.36
N GLY A 359 21.75 -11.86 4.59
CA GLY A 359 22.04 -11.35 3.26
C GLY A 359 20.77 -11.34 2.39
N SER A 360 20.62 -10.32 1.53
CA SER A 360 19.46 -10.19 0.64
C SER A 360 19.18 -11.47 -0.14
N GLU A 361 20.23 -12.18 -0.53
CA GLU A 361 20.18 -13.44 -1.28
C GLU A 361 19.37 -14.55 -0.59
N VAL A 362 19.36 -14.60 0.75
CA VAL A 362 18.65 -15.66 1.51
C VAL A 362 17.14 -15.36 1.57
N ASP A 363 16.76 -14.10 1.80
CA ASP A 363 15.35 -13.72 1.74
C ASP A 363 14.82 -13.80 0.31
N ASP A 364 15.61 -13.36 -0.68
CA ASP A 364 15.27 -13.50 -2.10
C ASP A 364 15.03 -14.98 -2.43
N SER A 365 15.88 -15.89 -1.95
CA SER A 365 15.68 -17.33 -2.19
C SER A 365 14.40 -17.87 -1.57
N TRP A 366 14.10 -17.61 -0.29
CA TRP A 366 12.81 -18.04 0.32
C TRP A 366 11.64 -17.49 -0.46
N TRP A 367 11.78 -16.26 -0.93
CA TRP A 367 10.65 -15.58 -1.52
C TRP A 367 10.32 -16.14 -2.89
N VAL A 368 11.37 -16.33 -3.67
CA VAL A 368 11.32 -17.02 -4.95
C VAL A 368 10.79 -18.44 -4.74
N THR A 369 11.25 -19.18 -3.72
CA THR A 369 10.71 -20.50 -3.41
C THR A 369 9.24 -20.45 -3.07
N ALA A 370 8.77 -19.58 -2.18
CA ALA A 370 7.35 -19.55 -1.84
C ALA A 370 6.48 -18.99 -2.98
N ARG A 371 7.06 -18.26 -3.93
CA ARG A 371 6.39 -17.88 -5.17
C ARG A 371 6.23 -19.06 -6.13
N PHE A 372 7.22 -19.96 -6.18
CA PHE A 372 7.24 -21.11 -7.08
C PHE A 372 6.78 -22.43 -6.45
N ALA A 373 6.70 -22.53 -5.12
CA ALA A 373 6.18 -23.66 -4.38
C ALA A 373 4.67 -23.74 -4.66
N GLY A 374 4.32 -24.61 -5.61
CA GLY A 374 2.97 -24.76 -6.18
C GLY A 374 2.88 -24.50 -7.69
N MET A 375 3.89 -23.87 -8.31
CA MET A 375 3.95 -23.65 -9.76
C MET A 375 4.63 -24.80 -10.52
N ASP A 376 5.69 -25.40 -9.97
CA ASP A 376 6.48 -26.44 -10.66
C ASP A 376 5.76 -27.81 -10.75
N ASN A 377 4.73 -28.03 -9.94
CA ASN A 377 3.98 -29.31 -9.88
C ASN A 377 2.63 -29.27 -10.60
N GLN A 378 2.34 -28.22 -11.36
CA GLN A 378 1.12 -28.12 -12.13
C GLN A 378 1.47 -27.84 -13.59
N ASP A 379 1.38 -28.89 -14.43
CA ASP A 379 0.69 -28.69 -15.71
C ASP A 379 -0.55 -27.86 -15.36
N PRO A 380 -0.81 -26.70 -16.02
CA PRO A 380 -1.93 -25.83 -15.69
C PRO A 380 -3.12 -26.75 -15.48
N ILE A 381 -3.68 -26.80 -14.27
CA ILE A 381 -4.67 -27.82 -13.93
C ILE A 381 -5.69 -27.77 -15.05
N GLU A 382 -5.67 -28.80 -15.93
CA GLU A 382 -6.23 -28.69 -17.30
C GLU A 382 -7.74 -28.43 -17.28
N ASP A 383 -8.35 -28.45 -16.08
CA ASP A 383 -9.77 -28.36 -15.82
C ASP A 383 -10.19 -27.26 -14.81
N THR A 384 -9.32 -26.35 -14.33
CA THR A 384 -9.76 -25.34 -13.33
C THR A 384 -9.82 -23.89 -13.77
N ASP A 385 -9.25 -23.44 -14.90
CA ASP A 385 -9.35 -22.05 -15.42
C ASP A 385 -9.07 -20.91 -14.40
N ILE A 386 -8.54 -21.22 -13.22
CA ILE A 386 -8.39 -20.28 -12.11
C ILE A 386 -6.93 -20.29 -11.71
N TYR A 387 -6.23 -19.25 -12.16
CA TYR A 387 -4.91 -18.94 -11.66
C TYR A 387 -5.06 -18.28 -10.28
N PRO A 388 -4.68 -18.93 -9.16
CA PRO A 388 -4.76 -18.29 -7.87
C PRO A 388 -3.71 -17.19 -7.79
N PRO A 389 -3.97 -16.19 -6.93
CA PRO A 389 -3.09 -15.05 -6.82
C PRO A 389 -1.68 -15.47 -6.40
N PHE A 390 -0.69 -14.86 -7.05
CA PHE A 390 0.66 -14.75 -6.53
C PHE A 390 0.61 -14.35 -5.06
N ILE A 391 1.66 -14.70 -4.33
CA ILE A 391 1.69 -14.45 -2.89
C ILE A 391 1.50 -12.97 -2.53
N GLU A 392 1.97 -12.08 -3.41
CA GLU A 392 1.82 -10.63 -3.34
C GLU A 392 0.39 -10.13 -3.63
N ALA A 393 -0.47 -10.97 -4.21
CA ALA A 393 -1.86 -10.67 -4.53
C ALA A 393 -2.86 -11.32 -3.54
N LYS A 394 -2.46 -12.35 -2.77
CA LYS A 394 -3.37 -13.11 -1.89
C LYS A 394 -4.19 -12.24 -0.94
N PHE A 395 -3.55 -11.27 -0.28
CA PHE A 395 -4.26 -10.34 0.60
C PHE A 395 -5.33 -9.52 -0.16
N PHE A 396 -5.00 -9.06 -1.36
CA PHE A 396 -5.88 -8.22 -2.17
C PHE A 396 -7.08 -9.02 -2.70
N VAL A 397 -6.84 -10.25 -3.18
CA VAL A 397 -7.92 -11.17 -3.58
C VAL A 397 -8.81 -11.51 -2.39
N TYR A 398 -8.22 -11.82 -1.22
CA TYR A 398 -8.99 -12.00 0.00
C TYR A 398 -9.86 -10.79 0.31
N PHE A 399 -9.29 -9.57 0.27
CA PHE A 399 -10.00 -8.35 0.58
C PHE A 399 -11.19 -8.12 -0.35
N LEU A 400 -10.98 -8.27 -1.67
CA LEU A 400 -12.02 -8.15 -2.69
C LEU A 400 -13.14 -9.17 -2.48
N ARG A 401 -12.79 -10.46 -2.28
CA ARG A 401 -13.78 -11.52 -2.05
C ARG A 401 -14.59 -11.27 -0.77
N ARG A 402 -13.89 -11.00 0.33
CA ARG A 402 -14.49 -10.91 1.67
C ARG A 402 -15.37 -9.68 1.87
N HIS A 403 -14.93 -8.53 1.38
CA HIS A 403 -15.60 -7.25 1.66
C HIS A 403 -16.43 -6.74 0.50
N MET A 404 -16.25 -7.30 -0.70
CA MET A 404 -16.89 -6.80 -1.91
C MET A 404 -17.55 -7.87 -2.78
N LYS A 405 -17.35 -9.17 -2.49
CA LYS A 405 -17.79 -10.28 -3.36
C LYS A 405 -17.30 -10.12 -4.80
N LEU A 406 -16.07 -9.64 -4.93
CA LEU A 406 -15.40 -9.45 -6.22
C LEU A 406 -14.25 -10.43 -6.37
N ALA A 407 -13.96 -10.79 -7.61
CA ALA A 407 -12.73 -11.44 -8.03
C ALA A 407 -12.25 -10.87 -9.36
N PHE A 408 -11.00 -11.14 -9.71
CA PHE A 408 -10.52 -10.88 -11.07
C PHE A 408 -11.24 -11.79 -12.07
N HIS A 409 -11.31 -11.36 -13.34
CA HIS A 409 -11.80 -12.20 -14.43
C HIS A 409 -11.10 -13.57 -14.46
N ASP A 410 -11.83 -14.60 -14.90
CA ASP A 410 -11.23 -15.91 -15.19
C ASP A 410 -10.04 -15.74 -16.15
N ASN A 411 -9.00 -16.54 -15.95
CA ASN A 411 -7.78 -16.49 -16.77
C ASN A 411 -7.06 -15.13 -16.84
N PHE A 412 -7.42 -14.14 -16.01
CA PHE A 412 -6.80 -12.80 -16.05
C PHE A 412 -5.27 -12.84 -15.88
N PHE A 413 -4.76 -13.76 -15.05
CA PHE A 413 -3.33 -13.98 -14.84
C PHE A 413 -2.81 -15.22 -15.56
N HIS A 414 -3.62 -15.89 -16.38
CA HIS A 414 -3.20 -17.07 -17.12
C HIS A 414 -2.24 -16.63 -18.23
N PRO A 415 -1.00 -17.13 -18.29
CA PRO A 415 -0.08 -16.78 -19.37
C PRO A 415 -0.62 -17.27 -20.72
N ASP A 416 -0.37 -16.53 -21.80
CA ASP A 416 -0.63 -17.04 -23.15
C ASP A 416 0.21 -18.31 -23.42
N GLU A 417 -0.23 -19.17 -24.34
CA GLU A 417 0.54 -20.38 -24.71
C GLU A 417 2.00 -20.01 -25.07
N GLY A 418 2.94 -20.49 -24.25
CA GLY A 418 4.38 -20.25 -24.44
C GLY A 418 4.94 -18.95 -23.84
N ALA A 419 4.11 -18.13 -23.19
CA ALA A 419 4.57 -16.99 -22.38
C ALA A 419 5.12 -17.46 -21.02
N GLU A 420 5.98 -16.65 -20.39
CA GLU A 420 6.41 -16.95 -19.03
C GLU A 420 5.23 -16.79 -18.07
N ILE A 421 5.12 -17.67 -17.06
CA ILE A 421 4.05 -17.70 -16.05
C ILE A 421 3.80 -16.32 -15.39
N ASN A 422 4.81 -15.44 -15.41
CA ASN A 422 4.76 -14.13 -14.77
C ASN A 422 4.41 -12.97 -15.72
N ASP A 423 4.33 -13.18 -17.03
CA ASP A 423 4.24 -12.07 -17.99
C ASP A 423 2.97 -11.24 -17.80
N ASN A 424 1.80 -11.89 -17.67
CA ASN A 424 0.53 -11.19 -17.48
C ASN A 424 0.44 -10.47 -16.14
N TRP A 425 1.05 -11.02 -15.08
CA TRP A 425 1.17 -10.32 -13.80
C TRP A 425 2.08 -9.09 -13.91
N LEU A 426 3.25 -9.21 -14.53
CA LEU A 426 4.18 -8.08 -14.71
C LEU A 426 3.55 -6.98 -15.57
N GLN A 427 2.87 -7.36 -16.65
CA GLN A 427 2.13 -6.42 -17.50
C GLN A 427 0.98 -5.74 -16.75
N PHE A 428 0.21 -6.50 -15.96
CA PHE A 428 -0.80 -5.93 -15.07
C PHE A 428 -0.17 -4.94 -14.09
N MET A 429 0.98 -5.29 -13.51
CA MET A 429 1.69 -4.43 -12.58
C MET A 429 2.18 -3.13 -13.24
N ASP A 430 2.61 -3.20 -14.50
CA ASP A 430 2.97 -2.02 -15.29
C ASP A 430 1.74 -1.15 -15.58
N SER A 431 0.57 -1.77 -15.81
CA SER A 431 -0.67 -1.06 -16.10
C SER A 431 -1.26 -0.37 -14.88
N LEU A 432 -0.96 -0.85 -13.67
CA LEU A 432 -1.44 -0.25 -12.42
C LEU A 432 -1.02 1.22 -12.23
N LEU A 433 -0.07 1.72 -13.03
CA LEU A 433 0.31 3.14 -13.03
C LEU A 433 -0.88 4.07 -13.24
N ILE A 434 -1.90 3.70 -14.01
CA ILE A 434 -3.10 4.54 -14.16
C ILE A 434 -3.77 4.82 -12.82
N PHE A 435 -3.72 3.87 -11.88
CA PHE A 435 -4.31 4.07 -10.55
C PHE A 435 -3.50 5.05 -9.71
N SER A 436 -2.23 5.28 -10.04
CA SER A 436 -1.45 6.36 -9.45
C SER A 436 -1.96 7.74 -9.88
N LEU A 437 -2.63 7.86 -11.03
CA LEU A 437 -3.20 9.11 -11.52
C LEU A 437 -4.53 9.40 -10.82
N ASP A 438 -4.89 10.67 -10.80
CA ASP A 438 -6.21 11.07 -10.39
C ASP A 438 -7.19 10.92 -11.55
N ASP A 439 -8.39 10.54 -11.17
CA ASP A 439 -9.52 10.38 -12.06
C ASP A 439 -10.10 11.73 -12.48
N VAL A 440 -10.06 12.02 -13.78
CA VAL A 440 -10.63 13.24 -14.39
C VAL A 440 -11.69 12.88 -15.40
N GLY A 441 -12.59 13.83 -15.60
CA GLY A 441 -13.74 13.64 -16.49
C GLY A 441 -13.37 13.32 -17.92
N ASP A 442 -12.20 13.75 -18.37
CA ASP A 442 -11.63 13.62 -19.71
C ASP A 442 -10.44 12.66 -19.77
N ARG A 443 -10.22 11.84 -18.72
CA ARG A 443 -9.15 10.83 -18.73
C ARG A 443 -9.44 9.83 -19.84
N ASP A 444 -8.48 9.64 -20.73
CA ASP A 444 -8.57 8.58 -21.74
C ASP A 444 -8.51 7.21 -21.06
N ALA A 445 -9.30 6.29 -21.60
CA ALA A 445 -9.20 4.88 -21.26
C ALA A 445 -7.76 4.42 -21.47
N TYR A 446 -7.20 3.73 -20.47
CA TYR A 446 -5.85 3.20 -20.59
C TYR A 446 -5.89 1.70 -20.81
N TYR A 447 -5.20 1.31 -21.86
CA TYR A 447 -4.90 -0.07 -22.18
C TYR A 447 -3.39 -0.22 -22.20
N PRO A 448 -2.82 -1.10 -21.38
CA PRO A 448 -1.46 -1.53 -21.65
C PRO A 448 -1.46 -2.24 -23.02
N GLU A 449 -0.47 -1.94 -23.87
CA GLU A 449 -0.33 -2.49 -25.23
C GLU A 449 -0.31 -4.03 -25.29
N TYR A 450 -0.14 -4.70 -24.14
CA TYR A 450 0.10 -6.13 -24.02
C TYR A 450 -1.07 -6.92 -23.41
N ALA A 451 -2.12 -6.26 -22.90
CA ALA A 451 -3.29 -6.97 -22.40
C ALA A 451 -4.07 -7.59 -23.57
N SER A 452 -4.36 -8.90 -23.50
CA SER A 452 -5.25 -9.56 -24.45
C SER A 452 -6.60 -8.82 -24.50
N MET A 453 -6.90 -8.21 -25.65
CA MET A 453 -8.07 -7.37 -25.86
C MET A 453 -9.39 -8.13 -25.67
N GLU A 454 -9.37 -9.47 -25.73
CA GLU A 454 -10.57 -10.30 -25.67
C GLU A 454 -11.23 -10.32 -24.27
N LEU A 455 -10.49 -9.99 -23.21
CA LEU A 455 -10.99 -10.06 -21.84
C LEU A 455 -11.58 -8.74 -21.33
N PHE A 456 -11.45 -7.64 -22.07
CA PHE A 456 -11.83 -6.31 -21.59
C PHE A 456 -12.89 -5.66 -22.47
N PRO A 457 -13.87 -4.98 -21.87
CA PRO A 457 -14.78 -4.15 -22.64
C PRO A 457 -13.97 -3.08 -23.38
N ASP A 458 -14.40 -2.70 -24.59
CA ASP A 458 -13.77 -1.74 -25.52
C ASP A 458 -13.46 -0.33 -24.93
N ASN A 459 -13.68 -0.10 -23.63
CA ASN A 459 -13.55 1.17 -22.94
C ASN A 459 -12.43 1.25 -21.86
N GLY A 460 -11.59 0.23 -21.69
CA GLY A 460 -10.34 0.25 -20.90
C GLY A 460 -10.54 0.33 -19.39
N PHE A 461 -9.44 0.43 -18.63
CA PHE A 461 -9.51 0.45 -17.16
C PHE A 461 -9.50 1.87 -16.63
N LEU A 462 -10.57 2.29 -15.97
CA LEU A 462 -10.60 3.59 -15.32
C LEU A 462 -10.36 3.46 -13.82
N ASP A 463 -10.98 2.48 -13.14
CA ASP A 463 -10.86 2.33 -11.68
C ASP A 463 -10.47 0.97 -11.13
N GLY A 464 -10.28 0.02 -12.02
CA GLY A 464 -9.94 -1.36 -11.70
C GLY A 464 -11.16 -2.22 -11.41
N GLY A 465 -12.35 -1.64 -11.27
CA GLY A 465 -13.62 -2.38 -11.26
C GLY A 465 -13.88 -3.10 -12.58
N ASP A 466 -13.37 -2.56 -13.69
CA ASP A 466 -13.43 -3.19 -15.01
C ASP A 466 -12.59 -4.48 -15.11
N LEU A 467 -11.70 -4.72 -14.15
CA LEU A 467 -10.91 -5.96 -14.02
C LEU A 467 -11.64 -7.04 -13.21
N LEU A 468 -12.80 -6.68 -12.63
CA LEU A 468 -13.44 -7.46 -11.58
C LEU A 468 -14.82 -7.95 -12.02
N VAL A 469 -15.12 -9.16 -11.59
CA VAL A 469 -16.40 -9.85 -11.76
C VAL A 469 -17.01 -10.19 -10.42
N SER A 470 -18.30 -10.47 -10.41
CA SER A 470 -18.97 -11.01 -9.23
C SER A 470 -18.39 -12.39 -8.88
N TRP A 471 -17.98 -12.56 -7.63
CA TRP A 471 -17.50 -13.85 -7.11
C TRP A 471 -18.56 -14.94 -7.26
N ASP A 472 -19.81 -14.63 -6.96
CA ASP A 472 -20.91 -15.60 -7.04
C ASP A 472 -21.17 -16.02 -8.51
N ALA A 473 -21.02 -15.08 -9.45
CA ALA A 473 -21.11 -15.40 -10.88
C ALA A 473 -19.94 -16.29 -11.33
N LEU A 474 -18.73 -16.01 -10.81
CA LEU A 474 -17.55 -16.82 -11.06
C LEU A 474 -17.74 -18.26 -10.55
N GLU A 475 -18.22 -18.42 -9.32
CA GLU A 475 -18.51 -19.74 -8.72
C GLU A 475 -19.60 -20.50 -9.48
N ALA A 476 -20.66 -19.81 -9.91
CA ALA A 476 -21.71 -20.41 -10.73
C ALA A 476 -21.17 -20.91 -12.07
N ARG A 477 -20.27 -20.17 -12.72
CA ARG A 477 -19.62 -20.60 -13.96
C ARG A 477 -18.74 -21.83 -13.74
N LYS A 478 -17.95 -21.85 -12.67
CA LYS A 478 -17.12 -23.02 -12.28
C LYS A 478 -17.97 -24.26 -12.07
N ALA A 479 -19.07 -24.13 -11.34
CA ALA A 479 -19.99 -25.24 -11.08
C ALA A 479 -20.69 -25.76 -12.34
N ALA A 480 -20.78 -24.95 -13.41
CA ALA A 480 -21.36 -25.36 -14.68
C ALA A 480 -20.38 -26.09 -15.61
N LEU A 481 -19.07 -25.95 -15.39
CA LEU A 481 -18.01 -26.63 -16.15
C LEU A 481 -17.67 -28.02 -15.58
N GLN A 482 -17.98 -28.27 -14.31
CA GLN A 482 -17.85 -29.57 -13.62
C GLN A 482 -19.07 -30.47 -13.85
#